data_AF-A0A923TI50-F1
#
_entry.id   AF-A0A923TI50-F1
#
_cell.length_a   1.000
_cell.length_b   1.000
_cell.length_c   1.000
_cell.angle_alpha   90.00
_cell.angle_beta   90.00
_cell.angle_gamma   90.00
#
_symmetry.space_group_name_H-M   'P 1'
#
loop_
_entity.id
_entity.type
_entity.pdbx_description
1 polymer ?
#
loop_
_entity_poly.entity_id
_entity_poly.type
_entity_poly.pdbx_seq_one_letter_code
_entity_poly.pdbx_strand_id
1 'polypeptide(L)'
;DAEPLGDSWLQRWDSLQLFTPRRFSGLPGLPFPAGTTRSPSRIEMADYLRAYAAEFSLPVRTAVRAERVTRTDTGFALTTSAGPLTTRQVVLATGPFRLPYVPAAAQGLDRSVRQLHSFHYHRPSDLPSGQVLVVGGGNSAAQLALELAATHEVTVASPGPLWFLPEDVLGVSMYWWTLLTGVLNAGGDARVSRYIRGRGDAIVGRQLQSLIRQGRVRLLPHRVISADGDHVGLADGSRVQVETVLWCTGFRPDTGWIDVPGALDDTGAPLHEAGASPVPGLHWMGLPWQTRLNSSIIDGVDRDARRTARRVLAGLPSR
;
A
#
# COMPACT_ATOMS: atom_id res chain seq x y z
N ASP A 1 -5.42 -4.54 -23.01
CA ASP A 1 -5.17 -5.78 -22.24
C ASP A 1 -6.03 -5.82 -20.99
N ALA A 2 -6.65 -6.97 -20.72
CA ALA A 2 -7.54 -7.16 -19.58
C ALA A 2 -6.73 -7.39 -18.30
N GLU A 3 -6.82 -6.49 -17.32
CA GLU A 3 -6.21 -6.70 -16.00
C GLU A 3 -6.92 -7.87 -15.28
N PRO A 4 -6.25 -9.01 -15.02
CA PRO A 4 -6.86 -10.13 -14.32
C PRO A 4 -7.14 -9.78 -12.85
N LEU A 5 -8.00 -10.57 -12.20
CA LEU A 5 -8.21 -10.42 -10.76
C LEU A 5 -6.87 -10.65 -10.02
N GLY A 6 -6.53 -9.74 -9.11
CA GLY A 6 -5.26 -9.74 -8.37
C GLY A 6 -4.10 -9.02 -9.07
N ASP A 7 -4.32 -8.39 -10.24
CA ASP A 7 -3.25 -7.77 -11.03
C ASP A 7 -2.43 -6.71 -10.29
N SER A 8 -3.05 -5.99 -9.33
CA SER A 8 -2.34 -5.02 -8.48
C SER A 8 -1.16 -5.61 -7.69
N TRP A 9 -1.19 -6.93 -7.43
CA TRP A 9 -0.09 -7.67 -6.84
C TRP A 9 0.93 -8.08 -7.90
N LEU A 10 0.47 -8.50 -9.07
CA LEU A 10 1.34 -8.92 -10.18
C LEU A 10 2.14 -7.76 -10.79
N GLN A 11 1.67 -6.53 -10.68
CA GLN A 11 2.41 -5.33 -11.10
C GLN A 11 3.55 -4.94 -10.14
N ARG A 12 3.72 -5.65 -9.02
CA ARG A 12 4.81 -5.39 -8.06
C ARG A 12 6.06 -6.20 -8.41
N TRP A 13 7.17 -5.85 -7.77
CA TRP A 13 8.47 -6.46 -8.03
C TRP A 13 8.51 -7.96 -7.76
N ASP A 14 9.39 -8.66 -8.49
CA ASP A 14 9.40 -10.12 -8.61
C ASP A 14 9.53 -10.83 -7.26
N SER A 15 10.39 -10.31 -6.38
CA SER A 15 10.62 -10.88 -5.05
C SER A 15 9.63 -10.45 -3.97
N LEU A 16 8.59 -9.67 -4.31
CA LEU A 16 7.64 -9.17 -3.31
C LEU A 16 7.06 -10.34 -2.50
N GLN A 17 7.31 -10.28 -1.19
CA GLN A 17 6.65 -11.09 -0.19
C GLN A 17 5.83 -10.19 0.73
N LEU A 18 4.66 -10.70 1.11
CA LEU A 18 3.83 -10.06 2.13
C LEU A 18 4.59 -10.03 3.46
N PHE A 19 4.41 -8.95 4.23
CA PHE A 19 4.88 -8.89 5.61
C PHE A 19 3.92 -9.61 6.58
N THR A 20 2.74 -10.02 6.10
CA THR A 20 1.76 -10.82 6.85
C THR A 20 2.05 -12.31 6.62
N PRO A 21 2.22 -13.12 7.69
CA PRO A 21 2.40 -14.55 7.55
C PRO A 21 1.22 -15.22 6.85
N ARG A 22 1.49 -16.31 6.13
CA ARG A 22 0.52 -17.09 5.34
C ARG A 22 -0.75 -17.42 6.10
N ARG A 23 -0.63 -17.90 7.35
CA ARG A 23 -1.77 -18.25 8.21
C ARG A 23 -2.73 -17.10 8.53
N PHE A 24 -2.30 -15.85 8.33
CA PHE A 24 -3.10 -14.63 8.52
C PHE A 24 -3.41 -13.92 7.20
N SER A 25 -3.07 -14.50 6.05
CA SER A 25 -3.27 -13.87 4.74
C SER A 25 -4.55 -14.35 4.05
N GLY A 26 -5.43 -15.07 4.75
CA GLY A 26 -6.71 -15.55 4.22
C GLY A 26 -7.86 -14.58 4.49
N LEU A 27 -8.71 -14.38 3.50
CA LEU A 27 -10.02 -13.74 3.61
C LEU A 27 -11.06 -14.69 4.25
N PRO A 28 -12.19 -14.16 4.78
CA PRO A 28 -13.20 -14.96 5.46
C PRO A 28 -13.75 -16.10 4.61
N GLY A 29 -13.85 -17.29 5.19
CA GLY A 29 -14.45 -18.47 4.56
C GLY A 29 -13.48 -19.32 3.74
N LEU A 30 -12.29 -18.81 3.38
CA LEU A 30 -11.29 -19.59 2.65
C LEU A 30 -9.89 -19.33 3.22
N PRO A 31 -9.29 -20.27 3.97
CA PRO A 31 -7.94 -20.08 4.49
C PRO A 31 -6.93 -19.95 3.35
N PHE A 32 -5.83 -19.23 3.61
CA PHE A 32 -4.74 -19.16 2.63
C PHE A 32 -4.06 -20.53 2.49
N PRO A 33 -3.78 -21.02 1.25
CA PRO A 33 -3.16 -22.32 1.03
C PRO A 33 -1.84 -22.48 1.77
N ALA A 34 -1.57 -23.68 2.29
CA ALA A 34 -0.27 -24.03 2.85
C ALA A 34 0.84 -23.88 1.79
N GLY A 35 2.08 -23.62 2.23
CA GLY A 35 3.22 -23.43 1.33
C GLY A 35 4.53 -23.54 2.10
N THR A 36 5.64 -23.50 1.36
CA THR A 36 7.00 -23.68 1.91
C THR A 36 7.56 -22.39 2.52
N THR A 37 7.09 -21.23 2.05
CA THR A 37 7.48 -19.93 2.58
C THR A 37 6.55 -19.49 3.69
N ARG A 38 7.13 -18.78 4.67
CA ARG A 38 6.38 -18.17 5.78
C ARG A 38 5.33 -17.17 5.30
N SER A 39 5.71 -16.33 4.35
CA SER A 39 4.88 -15.28 3.80
C SER A 39 4.55 -15.56 2.33
N PRO A 40 3.32 -15.28 1.88
CA PRO A 40 2.97 -15.42 0.47
C PRO A 40 3.77 -14.47 -0.42
N SER A 41 4.10 -14.95 -1.62
CA SER A 41 4.58 -14.10 -2.71
C SER A 41 3.43 -13.30 -3.35
N ARG A 42 3.78 -12.32 -4.19
CA ARG A 42 2.80 -11.58 -5.01
C ARG A 42 1.95 -12.48 -5.92
N ILE A 43 2.55 -13.56 -6.44
CA ILE A 43 1.88 -14.51 -7.33
C ILE A 43 0.85 -15.31 -6.54
N GLU A 44 1.27 -15.88 -5.40
CA GLU A 44 0.36 -16.67 -4.55
C GLU A 44 -0.80 -15.84 -4.03
N MET A 45 -0.59 -14.57 -3.69
CA MET A 45 -1.67 -13.69 -3.28
C MET A 45 -2.65 -13.42 -4.44
N ALA A 46 -2.16 -13.17 -5.66
CA ALA A 46 -3.02 -13.00 -6.83
C ALA A 46 -3.83 -14.26 -7.14
N ASP A 47 -3.20 -15.44 -7.10
CA ASP A 47 -3.86 -16.73 -7.31
C ASP A 47 -4.90 -17.02 -6.23
N TYR A 48 -4.58 -16.71 -4.97
CA TYR A 48 -5.52 -16.83 -3.88
C TYR A 48 -6.78 -15.97 -4.10
N LEU A 49 -6.63 -14.72 -4.55
CA LEU A 49 -7.80 -13.87 -4.82
C LEU A 49 -8.66 -14.40 -5.98
N ARG A 50 -8.06 -15.02 -6.99
CA ARG A 50 -8.79 -15.67 -8.08
C ARG A 50 -9.56 -16.89 -7.59
N ALA A 51 -8.89 -17.74 -6.80
CA ALA A 51 -9.52 -18.89 -6.16
C ALA A 51 -10.67 -18.47 -5.25
N TYR A 52 -10.49 -17.40 -4.47
CA TYR A 52 -11.54 -16.85 -3.61
C TYR A 52 -12.77 -16.38 -4.41
N ALA A 53 -12.57 -15.65 -5.49
CA ALA A 53 -13.67 -15.21 -6.34
C ALA A 53 -14.41 -16.38 -7.00
N ALA A 54 -13.69 -17.42 -7.41
CA ALA A 54 -14.27 -18.64 -7.98
C ALA A 54 -15.06 -19.45 -6.93
N GLU A 55 -14.45 -19.72 -5.77
CA GLU A 55 -15.06 -20.48 -4.66
C GLU A 55 -16.42 -19.91 -4.24
N PHE A 56 -16.51 -18.58 -4.11
CA PHE A 56 -17.73 -17.90 -3.71
C PHE A 56 -18.58 -17.40 -4.87
N SER A 57 -18.24 -17.77 -6.13
CA SER A 57 -18.95 -17.36 -7.33
C SER A 57 -19.22 -15.85 -7.39
N LEU A 58 -18.22 -15.04 -7.00
CA LEU A 58 -18.35 -13.59 -6.95
C LEU A 58 -18.46 -13.03 -8.38
N PRO A 59 -19.48 -12.20 -8.69
CA PRO A 59 -19.72 -11.70 -10.04
C PRO A 59 -18.78 -10.54 -10.39
N VAL A 60 -17.48 -10.79 -10.40
CA VAL A 60 -16.45 -9.78 -10.67
C VAL A 60 -16.30 -9.57 -12.18
N ARG A 61 -16.50 -8.33 -12.63
CA ARG A 61 -16.21 -7.90 -14.02
C ARG A 61 -14.82 -7.29 -14.07
N THR A 62 -13.85 -8.03 -14.61
CA THR A 62 -12.49 -7.55 -14.87
C THR A 62 -12.44 -6.75 -16.18
N ALA A 63 -11.32 -6.06 -16.45
CA ALA A 63 -11.14 -5.21 -17.63
C ALA A 63 -12.20 -4.11 -17.82
N VAL A 64 -12.88 -3.72 -16.73
CA VAL A 64 -13.84 -2.60 -16.71
C VAL A 64 -13.26 -1.49 -15.85
N ARG A 65 -12.78 -0.42 -16.48
CA ARG A 65 -12.31 0.77 -15.76
C ARG A 65 -13.52 1.64 -15.41
N ALA A 66 -13.67 1.97 -14.14
CA ALA A 66 -14.53 3.07 -13.72
C ALA A 66 -13.82 4.40 -14.04
N GLU A 67 -14.47 5.24 -14.83
CA GLU A 67 -13.90 6.48 -15.38
C GLU A 67 -14.50 7.73 -14.73
N ARG A 68 -15.76 7.64 -14.31
CA ARG A 68 -16.42 8.68 -13.54
C ARG A 68 -17.53 8.08 -12.68
N VAL A 69 -17.71 8.56 -11.46
CA VAL A 69 -18.93 8.35 -10.67
C VAL A 69 -19.54 9.71 -10.33
N THR A 70 -20.85 9.84 -10.54
CA THR A 70 -21.63 11.04 -10.26
C THR A 70 -22.85 10.70 -9.43
N ARG A 71 -23.33 11.68 -8.66
CA ARG A 71 -24.60 11.55 -7.92
C ARG A 71 -25.78 11.87 -8.83
N THR A 72 -26.87 11.15 -8.63
CA THR A 72 -28.18 11.34 -9.27
C THR A 72 -29.26 11.43 -8.18
N ASP A 73 -30.50 11.76 -8.55
CA ASP A 73 -31.62 11.87 -7.60
C ASP A 73 -31.90 10.56 -6.85
N THR A 74 -31.71 9.42 -7.52
CA THR A 74 -32.05 8.09 -6.98
C THR A 74 -30.84 7.22 -6.63
N GLY A 75 -29.61 7.76 -6.73
CA GLY A 75 -28.38 6.99 -6.52
C GLY A 75 -27.18 7.59 -7.26
N PHE A 76 -26.50 6.76 -8.06
CA PHE A 76 -25.26 7.10 -8.75
C PHE A 76 -25.28 6.64 -10.20
N ALA A 77 -24.63 7.42 -11.06
CA ALA A 77 -24.31 7.04 -12.43
C ALA A 77 -22.79 6.87 -12.55
N LEU A 78 -22.36 5.74 -13.10
CA LEU A 78 -20.97 5.43 -13.38
C LEU A 78 -20.75 5.39 -14.89
N THR A 79 -19.74 6.10 -15.35
CA THR A 79 -19.17 5.90 -16.68
C THR A 79 -18.07 4.86 -16.58
N THR A 80 -18.12 3.84 -17.42
CA THR A 80 -17.10 2.78 -17.45
C THR A 80 -16.68 2.49 -18.88
N SER A 81 -15.50 1.89 -19.04
CA SER A 81 -14.99 1.43 -20.33
C SER A 81 -15.88 0.37 -21.02
N ALA A 82 -16.83 -0.22 -20.30
CA ALA A 82 -17.80 -1.19 -20.82
C ALA A 82 -19.23 -0.63 -20.90
N GLY A 83 -19.38 0.70 -20.87
CA GLY A 83 -20.66 1.39 -20.92
C GLY A 83 -21.14 1.94 -19.57
N PRO A 84 -22.20 2.75 -19.57
CA PRO A 84 -22.73 3.37 -18.37
C PRO A 84 -23.45 2.37 -17.46
N LEU A 85 -23.43 2.64 -16.15
CA LEU A 85 -24.15 1.88 -15.13
C LEU A 85 -24.85 2.83 -14.16
N THR A 86 -26.03 2.44 -13.68
CA THR A 86 -26.71 3.15 -12.59
C THR A 86 -26.88 2.24 -11.40
N THR A 87 -26.68 2.76 -10.19
CA THR A 87 -26.81 2.00 -8.95
C THR A 87 -27.32 2.88 -7.81
N ARG A 88 -27.96 2.30 -6.81
CA ARG A 88 -28.36 3.00 -5.58
C ARG A 88 -27.23 3.11 -4.55
N GLN A 89 -26.29 2.17 -4.60
CA GLN A 89 -25.23 2.01 -3.62
C GLN A 89 -23.88 1.83 -4.34
N VAL A 90 -22.84 2.50 -3.87
CA VAL A 90 -21.47 2.41 -4.38
C VAL A 90 -20.52 2.15 -3.23
N VAL A 91 -19.67 1.13 -3.37
CA VAL A 91 -18.57 0.86 -2.45
C VAL A 91 -17.25 1.09 -3.19
N LEU A 92 -16.51 2.10 -2.75
CA LEU A 92 -15.21 2.47 -3.28
C LEU A 92 -14.12 1.67 -2.56
N ALA A 93 -13.67 0.60 -3.21
CA ALA A 93 -12.68 -0.36 -2.71
C ALA A 93 -11.39 -0.36 -3.56
N THR A 94 -11.00 0.79 -4.11
CA THR A 94 -9.86 0.93 -5.05
C THR A 94 -8.49 0.95 -4.38
N GLY A 95 -8.45 0.91 -3.04
CA GLY A 95 -7.23 0.96 -2.25
C GLY A 95 -6.51 2.32 -2.27
N PRO A 96 -5.54 2.53 -1.37
CA PRO A 96 -4.81 3.81 -1.24
C PRO A 96 -3.55 3.89 -2.12
N PHE A 97 -3.15 2.78 -2.77
CA PHE A 97 -1.81 2.62 -3.37
C PHE A 97 -1.81 2.58 -4.91
N ARG A 98 -2.45 3.56 -5.55
CA ARG A 98 -2.65 3.55 -7.01
C ARG A 98 -1.71 4.46 -7.78
N LEU A 99 -1.60 5.74 -7.42
CA LEU A 99 -0.76 6.68 -8.16
C LEU A 99 0.62 6.80 -7.49
N PRO A 100 1.72 6.40 -8.14
CA PRO A 100 3.08 6.59 -7.62
C PRO A 100 3.31 8.05 -7.20
N TYR A 101 3.85 8.27 -6.00
CA TYR A 101 4.21 9.62 -5.54
C TYR A 101 5.70 9.82 -5.67
N VAL A 102 6.13 10.70 -6.56
CA VAL A 102 7.53 11.14 -6.69
C VAL A 102 7.63 12.59 -6.18
N PRO A 103 8.53 12.91 -5.23
CA PRO A 103 8.68 14.27 -4.71
C PRO A 103 9.12 15.27 -5.78
N ALA A 104 8.72 16.54 -5.64
CA ALA A 104 9.08 17.61 -6.58
C ALA A 104 10.61 17.76 -6.76
N ALA A 105 11.40 17.45 -5.73
CA ALA A 105 12.86 17.43 -5.78
C ALA A 105 13.41 16.58 -6.94
N ALA A 106 12.70 15.52 -7.37
CA ALA A 106 13.10 14.68 -8.50
C ALA A 106 13.27 15.43 -9.83
N GLN A 107 12.61 16.58 -9.99
CA GLN A 107 12.69 17.41 -11.21
C GLN A 107 14.03 18.13 -11.35
N GLY A 108 14.77 18.31 -10.26
CA GLY A 108 16.09 18.94 -10.28
C GLY A 108 17.23 17.99 -10.65
N LEU A 109 16.95 16.69 -10.81
CA LEU A 109 17.95 15.71 -11.24
C LEU A 109 18.16 15.76 -12.76
N ASP A 110 19.41 15.65 -13.18
CA ASP A 110 19.79 15.56 -14.59
C ASP A 110 19.23 14.31 -15.27
N ARG A 111 19.05 14.40 -16.59
CA ARG A 111 18.57 13.26 -17.41
C ARG A 111 19.50 12.05 -17.40
N SER A 112 20.77 12.24 -17.02
CA SER A 112 21.74 11.15 -16.85
C SER A 112 21.46 10.30 -15.61
N VAL A 113 20.78 10.84 -14.59
CA VAL A 113 20.43 10.10 -13.39
C VAL A 113 19.22 9.20 -13.68
N ARG A 114 19.40 7.89 -13.52
CA ARG A 114 18.31 6.93 -13.69
C ARG A 114 17.34 7.04 -12.54
N GLN A 115 16.05 7.28 -12.82
CA GLN A 115 15.02 7.36 -11.80
C GLN A 115 13.93 6.31 -12.03
N LEU A 116 13.55 5.58 -10.99
CA LEU A 116 12.36 4.73 -10.98
C LEU A 116 11.56 4.93 -9.69
N HIS A 117 10.24 4.80 -9.77
CA HIS A 117 9.44 4.56 -8.58
C HIS A 117 9.37 3.05 -8.30
N SER A 118 9.19 2.67 -7.03
CA SER A 118 9.01 1.26 -6.61
C SER A 118 7.86 0.51 -7.30
N PHE A 119 6.95 1.26 -7.93
CA PHE A 119 5.85 0.72 -8.75
C PHE A 119 6.32 0.24 -10.12
N HIS A 120 7.36 0.86 -10.68
CA HIS A 120 7.93 0.52 -11.98
C HIS A 120 9.16 -0.39 -11.88
N TYR A 121 9.67 -0.60 -10.67
CA TYR A 121 10.76 -1.52 -10.38
C TYR A 121 10.24 -2.95 -10.34
N HIS A 122 10.92 -3.87 -11.06
CA HIS A 122 10.56 -5.29 -11.06
C HIS A 122 11.69 -6.16 -10.50
N ARG A 123 12.94 -5.86 -10.83
CA ARG A 123 14.12 -6.66 -10.47
C ARG A 123 15.41 -5.85 -10.52
N PRO A 124 16.52 -6.35 -9.93
CA PRO A 124 17.77 -5.58 -9.84
C PRO A 124 18.34 -5.17 -11.20
N SER A 125 18.15 -6.00 -12.23
CA SER A 125 18.63 -5.73 -13.59
C SER A 125 17.91 -4.58 -14.31
N ASP A 126 16.84 -4.04 -13.74
CA ASP A 126 16.15 -2.86 -14.29
C ASP A 126 16.91 -1.55 -14.03
N LEU A 127 17.90 -1.62 -13.12
CA LEU A 127 18.79 -0.53 -12.73
C LEU A 127 20.20 -0.77 -13.30
N PRO A 128 20.93 0.29 -13.67
CA PRO A 128 22.33 0.16 -14.01
C PRO A 128 23.13 -0.26 -12.78
N SER A 129 24.22 -0.98 -13.02
CA SER A 129 25.20 -1.29 -11.97
C SER A 129 25.75 -0.01 -11.34
N GLY A 130 26.07 -0.05 -10.04
CA GLY A 130 26.68 1.09 -9.34
C GLY A 130 25.86 1.49 -8.11
N GLN A 131 25.84 2.79 -7.85
CA GLN A 131 25.21 3.34 -6.66
C GLN A 131 23.72 3.58 -6.85
N VAL A 132 22.92 3.06 -5.90
CA VAL A 132 21.48 3.28 -5.86
C VAL A 132 21.09 3.99 -4.57
N LEU A 133 20.49 5.17 -4.71
CA LEU A 133 19.81 5.86 -3.63
C LEU A 133 18.35 5.39 -3.54
N VAL A 134 18.03 4.62 -2.51
CA VAL A 134 16.64 4.24 -2.18
C VAL A 134 16.03 5.31 -1.27
N VAL A 135 15.01 6.00 -1.75
CA VAL A 135 14.35 7.10 -1.00
C VAL A 135 13.04 6.61 -0.41
N GLY A 136 12.97 6.50 0.92
CA GLY A 136 11.77 6.07 1.64
C GLY A 136 12.10 5.41 2.98
N GLY A 137 11.12 5.39 3.90
CA GLY A 137 11.29 4.84 5.26
C GLY A 137 10.38 3.67 5.60
N GLY A 138 9.61 3.16 4.65
CA GLY A 138 8.62 2.09 4.87
C GLY A 138 9.06 0.72 4.36
N ASN A 139 8.15 -0.25 4.39
CA ASN A 139 8.42 -1.65 4.02
C ASN A 139 8.92 -1.82 2.56
N SER A 140 8.41 -1.05 1.59
CA SER A 140 8.91 -1.10 0.21
C SER A 140 10.38 -0.69 0.11
N ALA A 141 10.76 0.42 0.75
CA ALA A 141 12.16 0.86 0.78
C ALA A 141 13.05 -0.20 1.43
N ALA A 142 12.58 -0.83 2.51
CA ALA A 142 13.34 -1.82 3.22
C ALA A 142 13.58 -3.11 2.43
N GLN A 143 12.54 -3.65 1.79
CA GLN A 143 12.65 -4.87 0.97
C GLN A 143 13.53 -4.63 -0.26
N LEU A 144 13.34 -3.51 -0.95
CA LEU A 144 14.11 -3.21 -2.16
C LEU A 144 15.57 -2.87 -1.85
N ALA A 145 15.85 -2.14 -0.77
CA ALA A 145 17.23 -1.92 -0.32
C ALA A 145 17.92 -3.24 0.06
N LEU A 146 17.21 -4.16 0.71
CA LEU A 146 17.73 -5.48 1.07
C LEU A 146 18.06 -6.32 -0.18
N GLU A 147 17.17 -6.33 -1.17
CA GLU A 147 17.40 -7.03 -2.44
C GLU A 147 18.59 -6.44 -3.22
N LEU A 148 18.59 -5.12 -3.40
CA LEU A 148 19.60 -4.43 -4.19
C LEU A 148 20.99 -4.53 -3.57
N ALA A 149 21.10 -4.63 -2.23
CA ALA A 149 22.38 -4.79 -1.55
C ALA A 149 23.14 -6.09 -1.89
N ALA A 150 22.51 -7.03 -2.61
CA ALA A 150 23.19 -8.20 -3.16
C ALA A 150 23.98 -7.90 -4.45
N THR A 151 23.67 -6.81 -5.15
CA THR A 151 24.18 -6.52 -6.51
C THR A 151 24.63 -5.07 -6.73
N HIS A 152 24.24 -4.14 -5.84
CA HIS A 152 24.48 -2.70 -5.96
C HIS A 152 25.03 -2.11 -4.66
N GLU A 153 25.66 -0.95 -4.75
CA GLU A 153 26.01 -0.13 -3.61
C GLU A 153 24.79 0.69 -3.18
N VAL A 154 24.21 0.36 -2.02
CA VAL A 154 22.92 0.93 -1.60
C VAL A 154 23.09 1.98 -0.52
N THR A 155 22.52 3.15 -0.77
CA THR A 155 22.26 4.18 0.24
C THR A 155 20.75 4.34 0.42
N VAL A 156 20.27 4.40 1.65
CA VAL A 156 18.86 4.64 1.99
C VAL A 156 18.72 6.04 2.57
N ALA A 157 17.89 6.89 1.95
CA ALA A 157 17.47 8.16 2.53
C ALA A 157 16.05 8.04 3.07
N SER A 158 15.86 8.30 4.37
CA SER A 158 14.55 8.21 5.04
C SER A 158 14.20 9.51 5.77
N PRO A 159 12.91 9.88 5.90
CA PRO A 159 12.54 11.13 6.58
C PRO A 159 12.99 11.27 8.04
N GLY A 160 13.36 10.17 8.66
CA GLY A 160 13.88 10.08 10.02
C GLY A 160 14.42 8.66 10.28
N PRO A 161 14.72 8.32 11.54
CA PRO A 161 15.19 6.99 11.91
C PRO A 161 14.20 5.88 11.52
N LEU A 162 14.73 4.76 11.03
CA LEU A 162 13.93 3.59 10.67
C LEU A 162 13.51 2.80 11.91
N TRP A 163 12.22 2.47 12.01
CA TRP A 163 11.67 1.66 13.10
C TRP A 163 11.50 0.20 12.66
N PHE A 164 12.41 -0.66 13.12
CA PHE A 164 12.39 -2.10 12.82
C PHE A 164 11.64 -2.90 13.90
N LEU A 165 10.77 -3.80 13.47
CA LEU A 165 10.16 -4.83 14.30
C LEU A 165 10.75 -6.20 13.96
N PRO A 166 11.09 -7.02 14.97
CA PRO A 166 11.48 -8.40 14.70
C PRO A 166 10.31 -9.15 14.06
N GLU A 167 10.64 -10.05 13.16
CA GLU A 167 9.70 -10.99 12.55
C GLU A 167 9.10 -11.95 13.58
N ASP A 168 9.92 -12.40 14.53
CA ASP A 168 9.56 -13.33 15.61
C ASP A 168 10.01 -12.84 16.98
N VAL A 169 9.21 -13.18 17.99
CA VAL A 169 9.52 -13.03 19.40
C VAL A 169 9.22 -14.36 20.06
N LEU A 170 10.22 -14.96 20.70
CA LEU A 170 10.14 -16.29 21.33
C LEU A 170 9.68 -17.40 20.36
N GLY A 171 10.17 -17.37 19.12
CA GLY A 171 9.80 -18.34 18.08
C GLY A 171 8.37 -18.19 17.55
N VAL A 172 7.65 -17.15 17.98
CA VAL A 172 6.28 -16.86 17.54
C VAL A 172 6.25 -15.53 16.80
N SER A 173 5.52 -15.49 15.68
CA SER A 173 5.41 -14.30 14.84
C SER A 173 4.96 -13.06 15.62
N MET A 174 5.66 -11.95 15.42
CA MET A 174 5.24 -10.63 15.92
C MET A 174 3.82 -10.25 15.46
N TYR A 175 3.40 -10.72 14.29
CA TYR A 175 2.03 -10.56 13.81
C TYR A 175 1.02 -11.19 14.76
N TRP A 176 1.30 -12.39 15.26
CA TRP A 176 0.43 -13.06 16.22
C TRP A 176 0.43 -12.37 17.58
N TRP A 177 1.60 -11.92 18.04
CA TRP A 177 1.67 -11.15 19.30
C TRP A 177 0.84 -9.87 19.23
N THR A 178 0.95 -9.12 18.14
CA THR A 178 0.18 -7.88 17.94
C THR A 178 -1.32 -8.14 17.72
N LEU A 179 -1.70 -9.30 17.18
CA LEU A 179 -3.09 -9.74 17.11
C LEU A 179 -3.63 -10.11 18.51
N LEU A 180 -2.91 -10.98 19.23
CA LEU A 180 -3.28 -11.46 20.57
C LEU A 180 -3.43 -10.31 21.58
N THR A 181 -2.47 -9.39 21.58
CA THR A 181 -2.46 -8.24 22.50
C THR A 181 -3.42 -7.12 22.08
N GLY A 182 -4.12 -7.29 20.95
CA GLY A 182 -5.12 -6.35 20.46
C GLY A 182 -4.55 -5.10 19.78
N VAL A 183 -3.24 -5.01 19.55
CA VAL A 183 -2.59 -3.88 18.87
C VAL A 183 -3.07 -3.74 17.43
N LEU A 184 -3.10 -4.83 16.65
CA LEU A 184 -3.63 -4.82 15.28
C LEU A 184 -5.12 -4.44 15.25
N ASN A 185 -5.85 -4.83 16.29
CA ASN A 185 -7.28 -4.58 16.45
C ASN A 185 -7.62 -3.22 17.08
N ALA A 186 -6.61 -2.42 17.45
CA ALA A 186 -6.80 -1.17 18.15
C ALA A 186 -7.51 -0.15 17.24
N GLY A 187 -8.53 0.52 17.79
CA GLY A 187 -9.25 1.57 17.09
C GLY A 187 -8.37 2.79 16.81
N GLY A 188 -8.79 3.63 15.86
CA GLY A 188 -8.08 4.85 15.47
C GLY A 188 -7.57 5.67 16.66
N ASP A 189 -8.40 5.97 17.64
CA ASP A 189 -8.07 6.91 18.73
C ASP A 189 -7.34 6.30 19.94
N ALA A 190 -7.13 4.99 19.93
CA ALA A 190 -6.44 4.30 21.01
C ALA A 190 -5.02 4.86 21.23
N ARG A 191 -4.54 4.85 22.48
CA ARG A 191 -3.21 5.37 22.83
C ARG A 191 -2.10 4.69 22.01
N VAL A 192 -2.19 3.37 21.84
CA VAL A 192 -1.25 2.59 21.03
C VAL A 192 -1.31 3.00 19.55
N SER A 193 -2.49 3.24 19.00
CA SER A 193 -2.68 3.69 17.62
C SER A 193 -2.06 5.06 17.37
N ARG A 194 -2.26 6.02 18.29
CA ARG A 194 -1.63 7.35 18.21
C ARG A 194 -0.12 7.26 18.30
N TYR A 195 0.40 6.42 19.18
CA TYR A 195 1.84 6.18 19.31
C TYR A 195 2.45 5.61 18.02
N ILE A 196 1.80 4.60 17.41
CA ILE A 196 2.26 3.99 16.16
C ILE A 196 2.23 5.01 15.02
N ARG A 197 1.13 5.76 14.85
CA ARG A 197 1.04 6.81 13.82
C ARG A 197 2.11 7.89 13.98
N GLY A 198 2.44 8.27 15.21
CA GLY A 198 3.48 9.26 15.49
C GLY A 198 4.90 8.79 15.15
N ARG A 199 5.15 7.48 15.08
CA ARG A 199 6.46 6.91 14.69
C ARG A 199 6.59 6.62 13.20
N GLY A 200 5.48 6.55 12.47
CA GLY A 200 5.45 6.07 11.08
C GLY A 200 5.43 4.54 11.00
N ASP A 201 5.37 4.04 9.76
CA ASP A 201 5.20 2.60 9.51
C ASP A 201 6.40 1.79 10.01
N ALA A 202 6.10 0.76 10.77
CA ALA A 202 7.11 -0.20 11.20
C ALA A 202 7.60 -1.04 10.02
N ILE A 203 8.92 -1.20 9.90
CA ILE A 203 9.54 -2.14 8.98
C ILE A 203 9.57 -3.52 9.65
N VAL A 204 8.96 -4.50 9.00
CA VAL A 204 8.97 -5.88 9.47
C VAL A 204 10.28 -6.56 9.06
N GLY A 205 10.95 -7.18 10.03
CA GLY A 205 12.25 -7.83 9.84
C GLY A 205 13.42 -6.97 10.32
N ARG A 206 14.59 -7.61 10.48
CA ARG A 206 15.85 -6.97 10.93
C ARG A 206 17.01 -7.20 9.97
N GLN A 207 16.76 -7.79 8.80
CA GLN A 207 17.77 -8.12 7.80
C GLN A 207 18.45 -6.84 7.29
N LEU A 208 17.67 -5.83 6.88
CA LEU A 208 18.22 -4.52 6.49
C LEU A 208 18.92 -3.82 7.67
N GLN A 209 18.35 -3.89 8.88
CA GLN A 209 19.00 -3.35 10.08
C GLN A 209 20.39 -3.98 10.30
N SER A 210 20.55 -5.27 10.02
CA SER A 210 21.84 -5.96 10.09
C SER A 210 22.83 -5.44 9.05
N LEU A 211 22.39 -5.29 7.78
CA LEU A 211 23.25 -4.74 6.72
C LEU A 211 23.70 -3.31 6.99
N ILE A 212 22.83 -2.47 7.57
CA ILE A 212 23.17 -1.12 7.98
C ILE A 212 24.24 -1.13 9.09
N ARG A 213 24.07 -1.98 10.10
CA ARG A 213 25.07 -2.11 11.20
C ARG A 213 26.42 -2.64 10.70
N GLN A 214 26.41 -3.48 9.67
CA GLN A 214 27.61 -4.01 9.04
C GLN A 214 28.27 -3.03 8.06
N GLY A 215 27.67 -1.85 7.83
CA GLY A 215 28.17 -0.88 6.86
C GLY A 215 27.97 -1.28 5.39
N ARG A 216 27.25 -2.37 5.11
CA ARG A 216 26.94 -2.84 3.75
C ARG A 216 25.85 -2.03 3.05
N VAL A 217 25.02 -1.35 3.83
CA VAL A 217 24.03 -0.37 3.36
C VAL A 217 24.21 0.90 4.15
N ARG A 218 24.37 2.04 3.47
CA ARG A 218 24.48 3.34 4.13
C ARG A 218 23.08 3.88 4.43
N LEU A 219 22.83 4.32 5.66
CA LEU A 219 21.57 4.97 6.05
C LEU A 219 21.79 6.47 6.26
N LEU A 220 20.95 7.29 5.63
CA LEU A 220 20.86 8.73 5.80
C LEU A 220 19.45 9.06 6.33
N PRO A 221 19.28 9.22 7.66
CA PRO A 221 17.96 9.40 8.27
C PRO A 221 17.45 10.85 8.13
N HIS A 222 17.59 11.42 6.95
CA HIS A 222 17.16 12.78 6.61
C HIS A 222 16.29 12.78 5.35
N ARG A 223 15.23 13.57 5.38
CA ARG A 223 14.31 13.75 4.26
C ARG A 223 15.06 14.36 3.06
N VAL A 224 14.81 13.83 1.87
CA VAL A 224 15.18 14.49 0.61
C VAL A 224 14.35 15.75 0.42
N ILE A 225 15.00 16.90 0.26
CA ILE A 225 14.34 18.21 0.13
C ILE A 225 14.62 18.90 -1.21
N SER A 226 15.73 18.58 -1.87
CA SER A 226 16.10 19.16 -3.16
C SER A 226 16.90 18.16 -4.00
N ALA A 227 17.04 18.46 -5.28
CA ALA A 227 18.05 17.86 -6.13
C ALA A 227 18.53 18.90 -7.15
N ASP A 228 19.77 18.74 -7.60
CA ASP A 228 20.44 19.64 -8.53
C ASP A 228 21.55 18.85 -9.24
N GLY A 229 21.43 18.71 -10.56
CA GLY A 229 22.33 17.92 -11.38
C GLY A 229 22.25 16.43 -11.01
N ASP A 230 23.39 15.85 -10.64
CA ASP A 230 23.51 14.47 -10.14
C ASP A 230 23.53 14.40 -8.60
N HIS A 231 23.12 15.45 -7.89
CA HIS A 231 23.15 15.49 -6.43
C HIS A 231 21.74 15.61 -5.84
N VAL A 232 21.50 14.86 -4.75
CA VAL A 232 20.32 14.97 -3.89
C VAL A 232 20.68 15.69 -2.60
N GLY A 233 19.89 16.70 -2.23
CA GLY A 233 20.02 17.46 -0.98
C GLY A 233 19.08 16.94 0.11
N LEU A 234 19.63 16.81 1.32
CA LEU A 234 18.92 16.31 2.50
C LEU A 234 18.62 17.41 3.51
N ALA A 235 17.64 17.17 4.38
CA ALA A 235 17.17 18.15 5.37
C ALA A 235 18.20 18.58 6.42
N ASP A 236 19.29 17.82 6.59
CA ASP A 236 20.43 18.19 7.45
C ASP A 236 21.47 19.07 6.73
N GLY A 237 21.23 19.42 5.46
CA GLY A 237 22.14 20.19 4.63
C GLY A 237 23.18 19.36 3.88
N SER A 238 23.24 18.04 4.11
CA SER A 238 24.15 17.17 3.37
C SER A 238 23.68 16.99 1.91
N ARG A 239 24.65 16.73 1.01
CA ARG A 239 24.42 16.40 -0.39
C ARG A 239 25.02 15.04 -0.70
N VAL A 240 24.34 14.29 -1.57
CA VAL A 240 24.75 12.94 -2.00
C VAL A 240 24.71 12.91 -3.51
N GLN A 241 25.84 12.57 -4.14
CA GLN A 241 25.90 12.29 -5.57
C GLN A 241 25.20 10.96 -5.86
N VAL A 242 24.44 10.88 -6.95
CA VAL A 242 23.64 9.71 -7.30
C VAL A 242 23.69 9.42 -8.80
N GLU A 243 23.80 8.15 -9.13
CA GLU A 243 23.66 7.66 -10.52
C GLU A 243 22.25 7.11 -10.75
N THR A 244 21.68 6.48 -9.72
CA THR A 244 20.33 5.91 -9.74
C THR A 244 19.56 6.29 -8.48
N VAL A 245 18.30 6.67 -8.65
CA VAL A 245 17.35 6.94 -7.56
C VAL A 245 16.14 6.02 -7.68
N LEU A 246 15.87 5.26 -6.62
CA LEU A 246 14.68 4.44 -6.47
C LEU A 246 13.72 5.10 -5.46
N TRP A 247 12.65 5.70 -5.97
CA TRP A 247 11.61 6.36 -5.20
C TRP A 247 10.67 5.33 -4.56
N CYS A 248 10.87 5.08 -3.28
CA CYS A 248 10.00 4.28 -2.40
C CYS A 248 9.14 5.20 -1.52
N THR A 249 8.62 6.27 -2.12
CA THR A 249 7.99 7.42 -1.47
C THR A 249 6.47 7.29 -1.30
N GLY A 250 5.93 6.10 -1.60
CA GLY A 250 4.53 5.76 -1.39
C GLY A 250 3.65 6.17 -2.58
N PHE A 251 2.37 6.32 -2.31
CA PHE A 251 1.36 6.51 -3.35
C PHE A 251 0.35 7.57 -2.94
N ARG A 252 -0.34 8.13 -3.91
CA ARG A 252 -1.57 8.90 -3.72
C ARG A 252 -2.80 8.06 -4.10
N PRO A 253 -3.94 8.29 -3.43
CA PRO A 253 -5.22 7.82 -3.91
C PRO A 253 -5.50 8.33 -5.33
N ASP A 254 -6.14 7.51 -6.14
CA ASP A 254 -6.66 7.90 -7.45
C ASP A 254 -8.14 8.25 -7.32
N THR A 255 -8.42 9.50 -6.97
CA THR A 255 -9.78 9.98 -6.64
C THR A 255 -10.36 10.93 -7.67
N GLY A 256 -9.61 11.32 -8.72
CA GLY A 256 -10.04 12.30 -9.72
C GLY A 256 -11.26 11.89 -10.56
N TRP A 257 -11.62 10.61 -10.57
CA TRP A 257 -12.82 10.08 -11.22
C TRP A 257 -14.08 10.17 -10.34
N ILE A 258 -13.95 10.59 -9.08
CA ILE A 258 -15.06 10.67 -8.12
C ILE A 258 -15.62 12.09 -8.15
N ASP A 259 -16.63 12.29 -8.99
CA ASP A 259 -17.37 13.55 -9.10
C ASP A 259 -18.63 13.50 -8.24
N VAL A 260 -18.42 13.41 -6.92
CA VAL A 260 -19.51 13.36 -5.95
C VAL A 260 -19.24 14.41 -4.87
N PRO A 261 -19.94 15.56 -4.91
CA PRO A 261 -19.78 16.60 -3.91
C PRO A 261 -19.99 16.07 -2.48
N GLY A 262 -19.06 16.41 -1.58
CA GLY A 262 -19.05 15.95 -0.19
C GLY A 262 -18.47 14.55 0.05
N ALA A 263 -17.98 13.87 -0.99
CA ALA A 263 -17.29 12.58 -0.83
C ALA A 263 -15.79 12.73 -0.49
N LEU A 264 -15.16 13.82 -0.94
CA LEU A 264 -13.73 14.10 -0.79
C LEU A 264 -13.53 15.46 -0.10
N ASP A 265 -12.38 15.64 0.57
CA ASP A 265 -11.93 16.95 1.04
C ASP A 265 -11.19 17.74 -0.05
N ASP A 266 -10.74 18.96 0.28
CA ASP A 266 -10.04 19.86 -0.65
C ASP A 266 -8.70 19.29 -1.16
N THR A 267 -8.16 18.26 -0.49
CA THR A 267 -6.93 17.56 -0.90
C THR A 267 -7.21 16.33 -1.77
N GLY A 268 -8.49 16.03 -2.01
CA GLY A 268 -8.93 14.83 -2.71
C GLY A 268 -8.91 13.56 -1.85
N ALA A 269 -8.78 13.68 -0.52
CA ALA A 269 -8.82 12.55 0.39
C ALA A 269 -10.27 12.14 0.73
N PRO A 270 -10.54 10.83 0.91
CA PRO A 270 -11.86 10.33 1.27
C PRO A 270 -12.42 10.91 2.59
N LEU A 271 -13.59 11.53 2.53
CA LEU A 271 -14.36 11.90 3.73
C LEU A 271 -15.17 10.69 4.20
N HIS A 272 -14.93 10.24 5.43
CA HIS A 272 -15.67 9.12 6.00
C HIS A 272 -15.66 9.03 7.54
N GLU A 273 -16.64 8.32 8.08
CA GLU A 273 -16.63 7.80 9.46
C GLU A 273 -16.73 6.26 9.43
N ALA A 274 -15.64 5.58 9.81
CA ALA A 274 -15.56 4.12 9.76
C ALA A 274 -15.97 3.52 8.39
N GLY A 275 -15.60 4.18 7.29
CA GLY A 275 -15.97 3.81 5.92
C GLY A 275 -17.32 4.32 5.42
N ALA A 276 -18.18 4.95 6.24
CA ALA A 276 -19.39 5.59 5.73
C ALA A 276 -19.06 6.99 5.19
N SER A 277 -19.40 7.28 3.94
CA SER A 277 -19.29 8.64 3.40
C SER A 277 -20.38 9.54 4.01
N PRO A 278 -20.15 10.87 4.12
CA PRO A 278 -21.22 11.83 4.35
C PRO A 278 -22.31 11.79 3.26
N VAL A 279 -21.99 11.27 2.07
CA VAL A 279 -22.94 11.12 0.97
C VAL A 279 -23.70 9.80 1.12
N PRO A 280 -25.04 9.83 1.33
CA PRO A 280 -25.82 8.61 1.48
C PRO A 280 -25.69 7.69 0.26
N GLY A 281 -25.47 6.41 0.52
CA GLY A 281 -25.31 5.39 -0.50
C GLY A 281 -23.87 5.21 -1.02
N LEU A 282 -22.94 6.08 -0.63
CA LEU A 282 -21.52 5.95 -0.94
C LEU A 282 -20.74 5.43 0.28
N HIS A 283 -19.88 4.44 0.07
CA HIS A 283 -19.07 3.83 1.14
C HIS A 283 -17.63 3.67 0.70
N TRP A 284 -16.71 3.70 1.65
CA TRP A 284 -15.28 3.52 1.47
C TRP A 284 -14.82 2.21 2.10
N MET A 285 -13.86 1.55 1.45
CA MET A 285 -13.34 0.27 1.89
C MET A 285 -11.85 0.12 1.64
N GLY A 286 -11.15 -0.47 2.61
CA GLY A 286 -9.71 -0.79 2.49
C GLY A 286 -8.79 0.41 2.72
N LEU A 287 -9.26 1.45 3.41
CA LEU A 287 -8.45 2.62 3.74
C LEU A 287 -7.53 2.34 4.95
N PRO A 288 -6.30 2.88 4.96
CA PRO A 288 -5.44 2.84 6.15
C PRO A 288 -6.17 3.47 7.33
N TRP A 289 -6.12 2.82 8.49
CA TRP A 289 -6.76 3.31 9.72
C TRP A 289 -8.28 3.56 9.61
N GLN A 290 -8.98 2.92 8.66
CA GLN A 290 -10.42 3.13 8.44
C GLN A 290 -11.25 2.94 9.72
N THR A 291 -11.06 1.82 10.41
CA THR A 291 -11.57 1.63 11.78
C THR A 291 -10.48 1.19 12.75
N ARG A 292 -9.46 0.49 12.25
CA ARG A 292 -8.38 -0.13 13.01
C ARG A 292 -7.07 -0.04 12.27
N LEU A 293 -5.99 -0.35 12.97
CA LEU A 293 -4.65 -0.43 12.39
C LEU A 293 -4.60 -1.37 11.18
N ASN A 294 -5.21 -2.56 11.29
CA ASN A 294 -5.20 -3.57 10.23
C ASN A 294 -6.31 -3.44 9.17
N SER A 295 -7.07 -2.33 9.14
CA SER A 295 -8.19 -2.13 8.18
C SER A 295 -7.79 -2.27 6.70
N SER A 296 -6.56 -1.88 6.35
CA SER A 296 -6.02 -2.00 4.98
C SER A 296 -5.15 -3.25 4.77
N ILE A 297 -5.19 -4.21 5.71
CA ILE A 297 -4.46 -5.47 5.67
C ILE A 297 -5.46 -6.61 5.49
N ILE A 298 -5.04 -7.70 4.83
CA ILE A 298 -5.93 -8.81 4.45
C ILE A 298 -6.67 -9.44 5.64
N ASP A 299 -6.04 -9.58 6.81
CA ASP A 299 -6.69 -10.16 7.99
C ASP A 299 -7.72 -9.24 8.65
N GLY A 300 -7.59 -7.91 8.47
CA GLY A 300 -8.44 -6.92 9.16
C GLY A 300 -9.59 -6.37 8.32
N VAL A 301 -9.53 -6.58 7.00
CA VAL A 301 -10.52 -6.06 6.04
C VAL A 301 -11.92 -6.63 6.27
N ASP A 302 -12.04 -7.82 6.87
CA ASP A 302 -13.30 -8.54 7.01
C ASP A 302 -14.34 -7.78 7.85
N ARG A 303 -13.91 -7.17 8.94
CA ARG A 303 -14.79 -6.53 9.91
C ARG A 303 -15.36 -5.24 9.34
N ASP A 304 -14.55 -4.53 8.57
CA ASP A 304 -14.95 -3.33 7.85
C ASP A 304 -15.87 -3.71 6.66
N ALA A 305 -15.59 -4.82 5.97
CA ALA A 305 -16.45 -5.32 4.90
C ALA A 305 -17.84 -5.72 5.44
N ARG A 306 -17.91 -6.44 6.56
CA ARG A 306 -19.19 -6.80 7.22
C ARG A 306 -19.98 -5.56 7.65
N ARG A 307 -19.30 -4.54 8.19
CA ARG A 307 -19.94 -3.27 8.57
C ARG A 307 -20.51 -2.55 7.35
N THR A 308 -19.72 -2.45 6.28
CA THR A 308 -20.15 -1.82 5.02
C THR A 308 -21.29 -2.59 4.38
N ALA A 309 -21.24 -3.92 4.33
CA ALA A 309 -22.32 -4.75 3.81
C ALA A 309 -23.64 -4.52 4.55
N ARG A 310 -23.63 -4.42 5.89
CA ARG A 310 -24.84 -4.08 6.66
C ARG A 310 -25.41 -2.71 6.30
N ARG A 311 -24.56 -1.70 6.09
CA ARG A 311 -24.98 -0.35 5.69
C ARG A 311 -25.57 -0.34 4.28
N VAL A 312 -24.94 -1.05 3.34
CA VAL A 312 -25.45 -1.22 1.97
C VAL A 312 -26.84 -1.87 2.01
N LEU A 313 -27.01 -2.97 2.75
CA LEU A 313 -28.30 -3.67 2.87
C LEU A 313 -29.38 -2.80 3.53
N ALA A 314 -29.05 -2.06 4.60
CA ALA A 314 -29.99 -1.17 5.27
C ALA A 314 -30.42 0.02 4.40
N GLY A 315 -29.59 0.44 3.45
CA GLY A 315 -29.89 1.52 2.50
C GLY A 315 -30.57 1.05 1.21
N LEU A 316 -30.92 -0.23 1.09
CA LEU A 316 -31.75 -0.74 -0.01
C LEU A 316 -33.21 -0.82 0.45
N PRO A 317 -34.19 -0.59 -0.45
CA PRO A 317 -35.58 -0.80 -0.11
C PRO A 317 -35.81 -2.24 0.33
N SER A 318 -36.65 -2.45 1.36
CA SER A 318 -37.14 -3.77 1.75
C SER A 318 -37.68 -4.49 0.52
N ARG A 319 -37.24 -5.72 0.29
CA ARG A 319 -37.79 -6.60 -0.76
C ARG A 319 -39.21 -7.00 -0.45
#